data_AF-A0A7Z9PRC6-F1
#
_entry.id   AF-A0A7Z9PRC6-F1
#
_cell.length_a   1.000
_cell.length_b   1.000
_cell.length_c   1.000
_cell.angle_alpha   90.00
_cell.angle_beta   90.00
_cell.angle_gamma   90.00
#
_symmetry.space_group_name_H-M   'P 1'
#
loop_
_entity.id
_entity.type
_entity.pdbx_description
1 polymer ?
#
loop_
_entity_poly.entity_id
_entity_poly.type
_entity_poly.pdbx_seq_one_letter_code
_entity_poly.pdbx_strand_id
1 'polypeptide(L)'
;MRIKILALALSVLCVVGCENSNPNFVVTNNVRTNVLRVIDDTPDLQVDGDPVTLARLTVSDSSGGIIYGPVEEVYDEEMVFEGLPLQGGTATLEYQRAQGFTLARYSTSLDFASDDDGIITLDSPAPQLLGGPPQWLTVRLVNKSDYPAEEVFVCVLGKDKQNTGFFYLKFEADGSTSMQPFGTTADFEKHSTALSSMTREGPGEYSFPCPYDKLVSGRIYLSFGKKLQGLGLVPGGGPLDLVTPSATGAPDAQTLYEFMELSATIQDTPGAEYILFANTSVVDFFSVGLGMTLRYHDDATESEKTETVGFVENARNLVLQAFGTGGSVPEEFKRTVIKDGTASVLRVLSPVQAVSVAPSGTTASFLNSAIDEGWSHYAGTVLNIPDNLSFRYGYQWTGQPVTAGTLSMTCTQKPPGDVAGGDLESLGETCNLPKPTTRIIFFCDDDGPLNGPVRNTWRNDGSQGHKRLCSLLSAAINRG
;
A
#
# COMPACT_ATOMS: atom_id res chain seq x y z
N MET A 1 -6.23 45.05 6.89
CA MET A 1 -7.62 45.52 7.02
C MET A 1 -7.93 46.53 5.92
N ARG A 2 -8.43 46.05 4.77
CA ARG A 2 -9.16 46.82 3.75
C ARG A 2 -10.06 45.84 3.02
N ILE A 3 -11.34 45.95 3.32
CA ILE A 3 -12.46 45.25 2.68
C ILE A 3 -12.71 45.93 1.32
N LYS A 4 -12.91 45.15 0.27
CA LYS A 4 -13.58 45.61 -0.96
C LYS A 4 -14.69 44.62 -1.30
N ILE A 5 -15.90 45.05 -0.96
CA ILE A 5 -17.18 44.51 -1.42
C ILE A 5 -17.37 44.96 -2.87
N LEU A 6 -17.67 44.03 -3.78
CA LEU A 6 -18.12 44.35 -5.14
C LEU A 6 -19.64 44.17 -5.18
N ALA A 7 -20.32 45.27 -5.51
CA ALA A 7 -21.76 45.39 -5.53
C ALA A 7 -22.36 44.90 -6.86
N LEU A 8 -23.52 44.26 -6.71
CA LEU A 8 -24.48 43.83 -7.72
C LEU A 8 -25.00 45.04 -8.53
N ALA A 9 -25.02 44.94 -9.86
CA ALA A 9 -25.69 45.91 -10.73
C ALA A 9 -26.93 45.27 -11.36
N LEU A 10 -28.09 45.64 -10.80
CA LEU A 10 -29.43 45.38 -11.35
C LEU A 10 -29.71 46.45 -12.41
N SER A 11 -30.05 46.08 -13.64
CA SER A 11 -30.56 47.02 -14.65
C SER A 11 -31.98 46.62 -15.05
N VAL A 12 -32.90 47.49 -14.66
CA VAL A 12 -34.30 47.54 -15.08
C VAL A 12 -34.37 48.22 -16.44
N LEU A 13 -34.96 47.58 -17.44
CA LEU A 13 -35.45 48.26 -18.63
C LEU A 13 -36.92 47.92 -18.86
N CYS A 14 -37.78 48.91 -18.63
CA CYS A 14 -39.15 48.93 -19.13
C CYS A 14 -39.14 49.37 -20.60
N VAL A 15 -39.81 48.60 -21.46
CA VAL A 15 -40.36 49.11 -22.73
C VAL A 15 -41.78 48.56 -22.88
N VAL A 16 -42.73 49.48 -23.02
CA VAL A 16 -44.13 49.23 -23.36
C VAL A 16 -44.28 49.37 -24.88
N GLY A 17 -45.01 48.46 -25.54
CA GLY A 17 -45.43 48.67 -26.92
C GLY A 17 -46.03 47.46 -27.65
N CYS A 18 -47.37 47.38 -27.62
CA CYS A 18 -48.31 46.85 -28.62
C CYS A 18 -48.28 45.37 -29.08
N GLU A 19 -49.38 44.70 -28.72
CA GLU A 19 -50.12 43.60 -29.35
C GLU A 19 -49.65 43.09 -30.73
N ASN A 20 -49.39 41.78 -30.79
CA ASN A 20 -49.86 40.90 -31.87
C ASN A 20 -49.91 39.46 -31.36
N SER A 21 -51.06 38.82 -31.57
CA SER A 21 -51.38 37.45 -31.21
C SER A 21 -50.64 36.44 -32.11
N ASN A 22 -49.71 35.70 -31.52
CA ASN A 22 -49.22 34.41 -32.02
C ASN A 22 -48.84 33.55 -30.81
N PRO A 23 -49.22 32.26 -30.76
CA PRO A 23 -48.84 31.37 -29.67
C PRO A 23 -47.39 30.94 -29.87
N ASN A 24 -46.47 31.84 -29.54
CA ASN A 24 -45.06 31.49 -29.44
C ASN A 24 -44.88 30.63 -28.20
N PHE A 25 -44.60 29.34 -28.42
CA PHE A 25 -43.90 28.50 -27.46
C PHE A 25 -42.64 29.24 -27.01
N VAL A 26 -42.69 29.82 -25.82
CA VAL A 26 -41.48 30.25 -25.12
C VAL A 26 -40.85 28.98 -24.56
N VAL A 27 -39.95 28.38 -25.34
CA VAL A 27 -38.95 27.48 -24.77
C VAL A 27 -37.97 28.37 -24.01
N THR A 28 -38.27 28.66 -22.75
CA THR A 28 -37.22 29.02 -21.80
C THR A 28 -36.32 27.80 -21.72
N ASN A 29 -35.15 27.86 -22.37
CA ASN A 29 -34.02 26.96 -22.13
C ASN A 29 -33.49 27.21 -20.70
N ASN A 30 -34.33 26.99 -19.69
CA ASN A 30 -33.83 26.73 -18.36
C ASN A 30 -33.09 25.42 -18.51
N VAL A 31 -31.75 25.48 -18.47
CA VAL A 31 -30.91 24.30 -18.35
C VAL A 31 -31.38 23.62 -17.07
N ARG A 32 -32.16 22.55 -17.22
CA ARG A 32 -32.66 21.74 -16.12
C ARG A 32 -31.46 21.08 -15.46
N THR A 33 -31.16 21.45 -14.22
CA THR A 33 -30.19 20.75 -13.40
C THR A 33 -30.91 19.55 -12.81
N ASN A 34 -30.47 18.33 -13.16
CA ASN A 34 -31.02 17.13 -12.53
C ASN A 34 -30.44 16.99 -11.13
N VAL A 35 -31.31 16.70 -10.17
CA VAL A 35 -31.02 16.63 -8.75
C VAL A 35 -31.51 15.29 -8.20
N LEU A 36 -30.65 14.59 -7.47
CA LEU A 36 -31.06 13.49 -6.60
C LEU A 36 -31.14 14.03 -5.18
N ARG A 37 -32.34 14.05 -4.61
CA ARG A 37 -32.56 14.32 -3.19
C ARG A 37 -32.67 13.00 -2.46
N VAL A 38 -31.93 12.84 -1.38
CA VAL A 38 -32.02 11.69 -0.48
C VAL A 38 -32.50 12.21 0.85
N ILE A 39 -33.69 11.78 1.25
CA ILE A 39 -34.28 12.14 2.53
C ILE A 39 -34.19 10.92 3.42
N ASP A 40 -33.44 11.01 4.50
CA ASP A 40 -33.32 9.95 5.50
C ASP A 40 -33.96 10.43 6.81
N ASP A 41 -34.90 9.67 7.34
CA ASP A 41 -35.59 9.99 8.59
C ASP A 41 -34.76 9.63 9.84
N THR A 42 -33.52 9.19 9.64
CA THR A 42 -32.57 8.83 10.69
C THR A 42 -31.37 9.79 10.71
N PRO A 43 -31.45 10.96 11.39
CA PRO A 43 -30.37 11.95 11.45
C PRO A 43 -29.07 11.43 12.06
N ASP A 44 -29.16 10.38 12.88
CA ASP A 44 -28.03 9.70 13.53
C ASP A 44 -27.98 8.23 13.10
N LEU A 45 -28.07 7.96 11.79
CA LEU A 45 -28.02 6.60 11.29
C LEU A 45 -26.76 5.89 11.80
N GLN A 46 -26.99 4.81 12.53
CA GLN A 46 -25.94 3.90 12.97
C GLN A 46 -26.10 2.56 12.24
N VAL A 47 -24.99 2.07 11.71
CA VAL A 47 -24.90 0.75 11.10
C VAL A 47 -24.03 -0.10 12.01
N ASP A 48 -24.62 -1.14 12.62
CA ASP A 48 -23.95 -2.01 13.58
C ASP A 48 -23.28 -1.27 14.77
N GLY A 49 -23.82 -0.11 15.14
CA GLY A 49 -23.30 0.75 16.22
C GLY A 49 -22.28 1.80 15.78
N ASP A 50 -21.83 1.77 14.53
CA ASP A 50 -20.96 2.80 13.94
C ASP A 50 -21.82 3.93 13.33
N PRO A 51 -21.53 5.22 13.62
CA PRO A 51 -22.26 6.34 13.02
C PRO A 51 -21.92 6.52 11.55
N VAL A 52 -22.92 6.83 10.73
CA VAL A 52 -22.72 7.31 9.35
C VAL A 52 -22.46 8.81 9.38
N THR A 53 -21.37 9.26 8.75
CA THR A 53 -20.97 10.68 8.71
C THR A 53 -20.94 11.24 7.29
N LEU A 54 -20.87 10.38 6.27
CA LEU A 54 -20.79 10.74 4.86
C LEU A 54 -21.68 9.82 4.03
N ALA A 55 -22.23 10.35 2.95
CA ALA A 55 -22.80 9.55 1.88
C ALA A 55 -22.08 9.83 0.56
N ARG A 56 -21.73 8.77 -0.16
CA ARG A 56 -21.02 8.86 -1.45
C ARG A 56 -21.90 8.31 -2.55
N LEU A 57 -22.21 9.14 -3.55
CA LEU A 57 -23.02 8.78 -4.70
C LEU A 57 -22.15 8.52 -5.93
N THR A 58 -22.39 7.36 -6.56
CA THR A 58 -21.86 7.01 -7.90
C THR A 58 -23.03 6.58 -8.79
N VAL A 59 -23.08 7.04 -10.04
CA VAL A 59 -24.06 6.56 -11.03
C VAL A 59 -23.34 5.89 -12.18
N SER A 60 -23.75 4.67 -12.52
CA SER A 60 -23.20 3.90 -13.64
C SER A 60 -24.23 3.66 -14.74
N ASP A 61 -23.78 3.59 -15.98
CA ASP A 61 -24.60 3.16 -17.12
C ASP A 61 -24.86 1.64 -17.11
N SER A 62 -25.63 1.15 -18.09
CA SER A 62 -25.98 -0.26 -18.22
C SER A 62 -24.79 -1.19 -18.52
N SER A 63 -23.64 -0.65 -18.90
CA SER A 63 -22.38 -1.40 -19.07
C SER A 63 -21.51 -1.38 -17.81
N GLY A 64 -21.94 -0.70 -16.75
CA GLY A 64 -21.20 -0.53 -15.50
C GLY A 64 -20.21 0.64 -15.51
N GLY A 65 -20.15 1.43 -16.59
CA GLY A 65 -19.29 2.60 -16.67
C GLY A 65 -19.83 3.76 -15.82
N ILE A 66 -18.99 4.40 -15.00
CA ILE A 66 -19.41 5.56 -14.20
C ILE A 66 -19.70 6.75 -15.10
N ILE A 67 -20.92 7.29 -15.01
CA ILE A 67 -21.41 8.46 -15.76
C ILE A 67 -21.62 9.70 -14.86
N TYR A 68 -21.63 9.52 -13.54
CA TYR A 68 -21.65 10.60 -12.56
C TYR A 68 -21.01 10.17 -11.24
N GLY A 69 -20.34 11.10 -10.57
CA GLY A 69 -19.62 10.83 -9.34
C GLY A 69 -18.26 10.15 -9.56
N PRO A 70 -17.62 9.67 -8.49
CA PRO A 70 -18.11 9.70 -7.10
C PRO A 70 -18.22 11.13 -6.54
N VAL A 71 -19.37 11.48 -5.93
CA VAL A 71 -19.59 12.73 -5.19
C VAL A 71 -19.90 12.39 -3.74
N GLU A 72 -19.30 13.13 -2.80
CA GLU A 72 -19.49 12.92 -1.36
C GLU A 72 -20.26 14.10 -0.78
N GLU A 73 -21.25 13.79 0.07
CA GLU A 73 -21.99 14.75 0.87
C GLU A 73 -21.88 14.37 2.34
N VAL A 74 -21.92 15.37 3.23
CA VAL A 74 -22.06 15.12 4.66
C VAL A 74 -23.40 14.46 4.89
N TYR A 75 -23.41 13.37 5.67
CA TYR A 75 -24.64 12.69 6.01
C TYR A 75 -25.48 13.58 6.94
N ASP A 76 -26.70 13.88 6.51
CA ASP A 76 -27.71 14.67 7.23
C ASP A 76 -29.10 14.18 6.80
N GLU A 77 -30.17 14.68 7.43
CA GLU A 77 -31.57 14.34 7.13
C GLU A 77 -31.94 14.54 5.65
N GLU A 78 -31.27 15.48 4.99
CA GLU A 78 -31.41 15.73 3.56
C GLU A 78 -30.03 15.88 2.89
N MET A 79 -29.75 15.00 1.93
CA MET A 79 -28.57 15.07 1.08
C MET A 79 -28.98 15.39 -0.35
N VAL A 80 -28.28 16.32 -0.98
CA VAL A 80 -28.62 16.81 -2.32
C VAL A 80 -27.44 16.65 -3.25
N PHE A 81 -27.61 15.85 -4.30
CA PHE A 81 -26.62 15.68 -5.35
C PHE A 81 -27.12 16.36 -6.63
N GLU A 82 -26.37 17.31 -7.16
CA GLU A 82 -26.76 18.12 -8.31
C GLU A 82 -25.93 17.82 -9.57
N GLY A 83 -26.52 18.03 -10.75
CA GLY A 83 -25.81 17.92 -12.02
C GLY A 83 -25.75 16.49 -12.58
N LEU A 84 -26.73 15.65 -12.23
CA LEU A 84 -26.80 14.28 -12.75
C LEU A 84 -27.08 14.26 -14.26
N PRO A 85 -26.53 13.29 -15.02
CA PRO A 85 -26.77 13.16 -16.45
C PRO A 85 -28.25 12.85 -16.72
N LEU A 86 -28.76 13.33 -17.87
CA LEU A 86 -30.12 13.04 -18.32
C LEU A 86 -30.32 11.55 -18.64
N GLN A 87 -29.26 10.90 -19.12
CA GLN A 87 -29.25 9.46 -19.37
C GLN A 87 -29.29 8.77 -18.01
N GLY A 88 -30.41 8.09 -17.74
CA GLY A 88 -30.59 7.29 -16.53
C GLY A 88 -29.50 6.23 -16.35
N GLY A 89 -29.33 5.78 -15.11
CA GLY A 89 -28.31 4.82 -14.72
C GLY A 89 -28.59 4.21 -13.36
N THR A 90 -27.76 3.28 -12.92
CA THR A 90 -27.82 2.74 -11.55
C THR A 90 -27.06 3.66 -10.61
N ALA A 91 -27.79 4.38 -9.75
CA ALA A 91 -27.22 5.10 -8.63
C ALA A 91 -26.90 4.14 -7.49
N THR A 92 -25.68 4.24 -6.96
CA THR A 92 -25.22 3.55 -5.76
C THR A 92 -24.85 4.62 -4.74
N LEU A 93 -25.57 4.62 -3.62
CA LEU A 93 -25.31 5.42 -2.44
C LEU A 93 -24.55 4.57 -1.42
N GLU A 94 -23.34 4.97 -1.09
CA GLU A 94 -22.52 4.35 -0.05
C GLU A 94 -22.61 5.18 1.22
N TYR A 95 -23.09 4.59 2.31
CA TYR A 95 -23.15 5.20 3.64
C TYR A 95 -21.84 4.91 4.34
N GLN A 96 -21.13 5.95 4.74
CA GLN A 96 -19.77 5.84 5.22
C GLN A 96 -19.62 6.45 6.62
N ARG A 97 -18.86 5.79 7.49
CA ARG A 97 -18.45 6.41 8.78
C ARG A 97 -17.34 7.44 8.58
N ALA A 98 -16.64 7.34 7.46
CA ALA A 98 -15.44 8.09 7.09
C ALA A 98 -15.16 7.90 5.60
N GLN A 99 -14.42 8.82 4.98
CA GLN A 99 -14.14 8.76 3.55
C GLN A 99 -13.48 7.41 3.15
N GLY A 100 -14.17 6.63 2.33
CA GLY A 100 -13.68 5.32 1.87
C GLY A 100 -13.97 4.14 2.81
N PHE A 101 -14.71 4.37 3.90
CA PHE A 101 -15.19 3.32 4.80
C PHE A 101 -16.70 3.16 4.66
N THR A 102 -17.14 2.29 3.75
CA THR A 102 -18.56 2.03 3.51
C THR A 102 -19.13 1.04 4.52
N LEU A 103 -20.11 1.49 5.30
CA LEU A 103 -20.89 0.72 6.28
C LEU A 103 -22.08 0.01 5.63
N ALA A 104 -22.75 0.68 4.70
CA ALA A 104 -23.92 0.17 4.02
C ALA A 104 -24.01 0.71 2.60
N ARG A 105 -24.78 0.04 1.74
CA ARG A 105 -25.06 0.51 0.38
C ARG A 105 -26.53 0.47 0.04
N TYR A 106 -26.97 1.42 -0.75
CA TYR A 106 -28.27 1.42 -1.39
C TYR A 106 -28.08 1.63 -2.88
N SER A 107 -28.71 0.80 -3.72
CA SER A 107 -28.65 0.96 -5.17
C SER A 107 -30.04 1.03 -5.76
N THR A 108 -30.25 1.96 -6.67
CA THR A 108 -31.52 2.19 -7.38
C THR A 108 -31.28 2.66 -8.79
N SER A 109 -32.26 2.46 -9.68
CA SER A 109 -32.21 3.01 -11.04
C SER A 109 -32.77 4.43 -11.04
N LEU A 110 -32.05 5.36 -11.65
CA LEU A 110 -32.49 6.73 -11.90
C LEU A 110 -32.88 6.88 -13.36
N ASP A 111 -34.00 7.55 -13.64
CA ASP A 111 -34.43 7.91 -15.00
C ASP A 111 -34.99 9.33 -15.03
N PHE A 112 -34.09 10.32 -15.18
CA PHE A 112 -34.47 11.72 -15.30
C PHE A 112 -35.15 12.07 -16.64
N ALA A 113 -35.09 11.18 -17.64
CA ALA A 113 -35.78 11.42 -18.92
C ALA A 113 -37.30 11.25 -18.78
N SER A 114 -37.72 10.42 -17.82
CA SER A 114 -39.13 10.19 -17.48
C SER A 114 -39.69 11.17 -16.44
N ASP A 115 -38.82 12.00 -15.86
CA ASP A 115 -39.17 12.91 -14.78
C ASP A 115 -39.58 14.29 -15.33
N ASP A 116 -40.51 14.97 -14.66
CA ASP A 116 -41.13 16.21 -15.15
C ASP A 116 -40.39 17.48 -14.67
N ASP A 117 -39.73 17.45 -13.51
CA ASP A 117 -39.20 18.66 -12.85
C ASP A 117 -37.68 18.68 -12.64
N GLY A 118 -37.01 17.54 -12.73
CA GLY A 118 -35.57 17.36 -12.60
C GLY A 118 -35.15 16.78 -11.28
N ILE A 119 -36.10 16.38 -10.45
CA ILE A 119 -35.85 16.04 -9.06
C ILE A 119 -36.37 14.63 -8.83
N ILE A 120 -35.44 13.70 -8.64
CA ILE A 120 -35.76 12.38 -8.11
C ILE A 120 -35.50 12.43 -6.60
N THR A 121 -36.51 12.08 -5.82
CA THR A 121 -36.40 11.96 -4.36
C THR A 121 -36.38 10.49 -3.95
N LEU A 122 -35.39 10.12 -3.14
CA LEU A 122 -35.33 8.84 -2.45
C LEU A 122 -35.76 9.06 -0.99
N ASP A 123 -36.95 8.60 -0.65
CA ASP A 123 -37.50 8.68 0.71
C ASP A 123 -37.10 7.44 1.52
N SER A 124 -36.35 7.65 2.61
CA SER A 124 -35.84 6.61 3.54
C SER A 124 -35.26 5.38 2.82
N PRO A 125 -34.27 5.55 1.93
CA PRO A 125 -33.60 4.42 1.26
C PRO A 125 -33.09 3.42 2.28
N ALA A 126 -33.58 2.17 2.25
CA ALA A 126 -33.18 1.13 3.19
C ALA A 126 -31.76 0.61 2.86
N PRO A 127 -30.72 0.99 3.61
CA PRO A 127 -29.35 0.63 3.28
C PRO A 127 -29.12 -0.86 3.56
N GLN A 128 -28.52 -1.57 2.61
CA GLN A 128 -28.04 -2.92 2.84
C GLN A 128 -26.73 -2.85 3.63
N LEU A 129 -26.76 -3.31 4.88
CA LEU A 129 -25.57 -3.40 5.73
C LEU A 129 -24.49 -4.23 5.04
N LEU A 130 -23.28 -3.69 4.96
CA LEU A 130 -22.08 -4.43 4.64
C LEU A 130 -21.50 -4.95 5.96
N GLY A 131 -22.17 -5.92 6.61
CA GLY A 131 -22.11 -6.13 8.07
C GLY A 131 -20.72 -6.22 8.72
N GLY A 132 -20.65 -5.91 10.03
CA GLY A 132 -19.45 -5.98 10.89
C GLY A 132 -18.29 -5.05 10.48
N PRO A 133 -17.26 -4.85 11.34
CA PRO A 133 -16.07 -4.10 10.93
C PRO A 133 -15.51 -4.72 9.64
N PRO A 134 -15.17 -3.90 8.63
CA PRO A 134 -14.92 -4.37 7.30
C PRO A 134 -13.83 -5.41 7.36
N GLN A 135 -14.16 -6.60 6.89
CA GLN A 135 -13.22 -7.71 6.77
C GLN A 135 -12.24 -7.48 5.62
N TRP A 136 -12.15 -6.25 5.10
CA TRP A 136 -11.47 -5.89 3.87
C TRP A 136 -10.84 -4.49 3.95
N LEU A 137 -9.67 -4.39 3.33
CA LEU A 137 -8.99 -3.18 2.94
C LEU A 137 -9.41 -2.80 1.52
N THR A 138 -9.89 -1.57 1.31
CA THR A 138 -10.05 -1.04 -0.06
C THR A 138 -8.70 -0.57 -0.58
N VAL A 139 -8.20 -1.19 -1.64
CA VAL A 139 -6.98 -0.75 -2.33
C VAL A 139 -7.38 0.10 -3.53
N ARG A 140 -6.81 1.31 -3.63
CA ARG A 140 -6.94 2.18 -4.80
C ARG A 140 -5.58 2.27 -5.52
N LEU A 141 -5.57 1.99 -6.81
CA LEU A 141 -4.41 2.10 -7.68
C LEU A 141 -4.57 3.28 -8.62
N VAL A 142 -3.58 4.17 -8.63
CA VAL A 142 -3.49 5.31 -9.54
C VAL A 142 -2.39 5.04 -10.56
N ASN A 143 -2.77 4.78 -11.82
CA ASN A 143 -1.81 4.55 -12.89
C ASN A 143 -1.23 5.87 -13.40
N LYS A 144 -0.01 6.18 -12.96
CA LYS A 144 0.81 7.29 -13.47
C LYS A 144 1.95 6.83 -14.37
N SER A 145 1.89 5.60 -14.86
CA SER A 145 2.90 5.06 -15.78
C SER A 145 2.57 5.39 -17.23
N ASP A 146 3.54 5.21 -18.12
CA ASP A 146 3.34 5.31 -19.57
C ASP A 146 2.60 4.10 -20.17
N TYR A 147 2.31 3.07 -19.34
CA TYR A 147 1.60 1.87 -19.80
C TYR A 147 0.09 2.08 -19.72
N PRO A 148 -0.66 1.70 -20.76
CA PRO A 148 -2.12 1.69 -20.70
C PRO A 148 -2.58 0.64 -19.68
N ALA A 149 -3.79 0.79 -19.14
CA ALA A 149 -4.26 -0.03 -18.02
C ALA A 149 -4.39 -1.53 -18.34
N GLU A 150 -4.62 -1.87 -19.61
CA GLU A 150 -4.63 -3.24 -20.12
C GLU A 150 -3.24 -3.90 -20.13
N GLU A 151 -2.16 -3.10 -20.00
CA GLU A 151 -0.78 -3.55 -19.93
C GLU A 151 -0.17 -3.41 -18.53
N VAL A 152 -0.95 -2.98 -17.53
CA VAL A 152 -0.55 -2.99 -16.12
C VAL A 152 -1.26 -4.16 -15.46
N PHE A 153 -0.51 -5.15 -14.98
CA PHE A 153 -1.06 -6.34 -14.34
C PHE A 153 -0.82 -6.32 -12.84
N VAL A 154 -1.87 -6.59 -12.09
CA VAL A 154 -1.88 -6.61 -10.63
C VAL A 154 -2.01 -8.05 -10.16
N CYS A 155 -1.17 -8.44 -9.22
CA CYS A 155 -1.35 -9.66 -8.44
C CYS A 155 -1.36 -9.29 -6.96
N VAL A 156 -2.38 -9.74 -6.24
CA VAL A 156 -2.44 -9.61 -4.77
C VAL A 156 -2.36 -10.99 -4.19
N LEU A 157 -1.50 -11.18 -3.20
CA LEU A 157 -1.34 -12.44 -2.51
C LEU A 157 -1.18 -12.26 -1.01
N GLY A 158 -1.41 -13.34 -0.27
CA GLY A 158 -1.13 -13.43 1.15
C GLY A 158 -1.34 -14.84 1.68
N LYS A 159 -1.23 -14.99 2.99
CA LYS A 159 -1.55 -16.21 3.73
C LYS A 159 -2.77 -15.97 4.59
N ASP A 160 -3.42 -17.06 4.94
CA ASP A 160 -4.40 -17.01 6.02
C ASP A 160 -3.75 -16.93 7.41
N LYS A 161 -4.53 -16.46 8.38
CA LYS A 161 -4.08 -16.40 9.78
C LYS A 161 -3.61 -17.76 10.31
N GLN A 162 -4.30 -18.83 9.92
CA GLN A 162 -3.98 -20.18 10.37
C GLN A 162 -2.72 -20.76 9.70
N ASN A 163 -2.11 -20.01 8.77
CA ASN A 163 -0.94 -20.42 8.00
C ASN A 163 -1.12 -21.80 7.34
N THR A 164 -2.30 -22.05 6.77
CA THR A 164 -2.65 -23.30 6.08
C THR A 164 -2.25 -23.28 4.60
N GLY A 165 -2.09 -22.09 4.02
CA GLY A 165 -1.66 -21.95 2.63
C GLY A 165 -1.53 -20.51 2.18
N PHE A 166 -0.98 -20.35 0.97
CA PHE A 166 -0.99 -19.10 0.24
C PHE A 166 -2.22 -18.98 -0.66
N PHE A 167 -2.71 -17.75 -0.77
CA PHE A 167 -3.90 -17.37 -1.54
C PHE A 167 -3.60 -16.18 -2.45
N TYR A 168 -4.22 -16.12 -3.61
CA TYR A 168 -4.24 -14.96 -4.50
C TYR A 168 -5.63 -14.36 -4.58
N LEU A 169 -5.70 -13.05 -4.82
CA LEU A 169 -6.98 -12.37 -5.06
C LEU A 169 -7.39 -12.60 -6.51
N LYS A 170 -8.49 -13.34 -6.70
CA LYS A 170 -9.16 -13.48 -7.98
C LYS A 170 -10.13 -12.32 -8.16
N PHE A 171 -10.07 -11.68 -9.31
CA PHE A 171 -11.00 -10.66 -9.75
C PHE A 171 -12.08 -11.31 -10.62
N GLU A 172 -13.34 -11.15 -10.23
CA GLU A 172 -14.48 -11.69 -10.96
C GLU A 172 -14.99 -10.69 -12.01
N ALA A 173 -15.75 -11.17 -12.98
CA ALA A 173 -16.25 -10.34 -14.09
C ALA A 173 -17.27 -9.27 -13.63
N ASP A 174 -17.88 -9.44 -12.46
CA ASP A 174 -18.84 -8.51 -11.86
C ASP A 174 -18.17 -7.44 -10.97
N GLY A 175 -16.83 -7.38 -10.96
CA GLY A 175 -16.05 -6.45 -10.13
C GLY A 175 -15.88 -6.91 -8.68
N SER A 176 -16.46 -8.04 -8.29
CA SER A 176 -16.18 -8.64 -6.98
C SER A 176 -14.82 -9.32 -6.94
N THR A 177 -14.31 -9.58 -5.73
CA THR A 177 -13.04 -10.26 -5.53
C THR A 177 -13.17 -11.41 -4.55
N SER A 178 -12.42 -12.47 -4.75
CA SER A 178 -12.35 -13.60 -3.82
C SER A 178 -10.92 -14.10 -3.65
N MET A 179 -10.53 -14.48 -2.43
CA MET A 179 -9.22 -15.11 -2.21
C MET A 179 -9.30 -16.60 -2.53
N GLN A 180 -8.43 -17.03 -3.44
CA GLN A 180 -8.38 -18.41 -3.94
C GLN A 180 -7.02 -19.03 -3.62
N PRO A 181 -6.96 -20.33 -3.25
CA PRO A 181 -5.68 -21.01 -3.06
C PRO A 181 -4.82 -20.92 -4.32
N PHE A 182 -3.51 -20.75 -4.16
CA PHE A 182 -2.60 -20.76 -5.30
C PHE A 182 -2.60 -22.12 -6.02
N GLY A 183 -2.53 -22.04 -7.36
CA GLY A 183 -2.12 -23.16 -8.21
C GLY A 183 -0.61 -23.25 -8.33
N THR A 184 -0.14 -24.11 -9.24
CA THR A 184 1.30 -24.23 -9.54
C THR A 184 1.79 -23.02 -10.34
N THR A 185 3.11 -22.86 -10.51
CA THR A 185 3.68 -21.84 -11.40
C THR A 185 3.21 -21.95 -12.86
N ALA A 186 2.69 -23.11 -13.31
CA ALA A 186 2.09 -23.24 -14.63
C ALA A 186 0.75 -22.49 -14.78
N ASP A 187 0.10 -22.14 -13.66
CA ASP A 187 -1.16 -21.41 -13.61
C ASP A 187 -0.98 -19.88 -13.52
N PHE A 188 0.23 -19.36 -13.73
CA PHE A 188 0.59 -17.95 -13.51
C PHE A 188 -0.37 -16.94 -14.16
N GLU A 189 -0.94 -17.29 -15.32
CA GLU A 189 -1.91 -16.48 -16.05
C GLU A 189 -3.15 -16.12 -15.21
N LYS A 190 -3.53 -16.98 -14.28
CA LYS A 190 -4.69 -16.78 -13.38
C LYS A 190 -4.37 -15.88 -12.20
N HIS A 191 -3.10 -15.79 -11.81
CA HIS A 191 -2.67 -15.13 -10.58
C HIS A 191 -2.58 -13.60 -10.74
N SER A 192 -2.70 -13.06 -11.95
CA SER A 192 -2.66 -11.62 -12.21
C SER A 192 -3.72 -11.17 -13.21
N THR A 193 -4.27 -9.99 -12.94
CA THR A 193 -5.36 -9.38 -13.72
C THR A 193 -4.93 -8.02 -14.23
N ALA A 194 -5.34 -7.67 -15.45
CA ALA A 194 -5.09 -6.35 -16.00
C ALA A 194 -5.85 -5.29 -15.19
N LEU A 195 -5.22 -4.15 -14.96
CA LEU A 195 -5.77 -3.03 -14.19
C LEU A 195 -7.09 -2.53 -14.82
N SER A 196 -7.19 -2.57 -16.16
CA SER A 196 -8.41 -2.22 -16.90
C SER A 196 -9.63 -3.09 -16.58
N SER A 197 -9.45 -4.25 -15.95
CA SER A 197 -10.54 -5.15 -15.54
C SER A 197 -11.04 -4.90 -14.12
N MET A 198 -10.48 -3.92 -13.41
CA MET A 198 -10.89 -3.54 -12.06
C MET A 198 -11.96 -2.45 -12.08
N THR A 199 -12.60 -2.22 -10.94
CA THR A 199 -13.55 -1.11 -10.77
C THR A 199 -12.84 0.20 -11.05
N ARG A 200 -13.34 0.95 -12.03
CA ARG A 200 -12.78 2.26 -12.39
C ARG A 200 -13.40 3.32 -11.48
N GLU A 201 -12.57 4.10 -10.79
CA GLU A 201 -13.00 5.20 -9.91
C GLU A 201 -12.88 6.57 -10.59
N GLY A 202 -12.05 6.66 -11.64
CA GLY A 202 -11.78 7.90 -12.35
C GLY A 202 -10.78 7.73 -13.50
N PRO A 203 -10.30 8.83 -14.10
CA PRO A 203 -9.24 8.79 -15.11
C PRO A 203 -7.94 8.23 -14.52
N GLY A 204 -7.58 7.00 -14.91
CA GLY A 204 -6.37 6.33 -14.44
C GLY A 204 -6.45 5.80 -13.00
N GLU A 205 -7.64 5.81 -12.39
CA GLU A 205 -7.85 5.37 -11.01
C GLU A 205 -8.75 4.13 -10.97
N TYR A 206 -8.33 3.14 -10.19
CA TYR A 206 -8.96 1.83 -10.08
C TYR A 206 -9.01 1.39 -8.62
N SER A 207 -9.99 0.57 -8.26
CA SER A 207 -10.15 0.06 -6.89
C SER A 207 -10.52 -1.41 -6.86
N PHE A 208 -10.22 -2.04 -5.72
CA PHE A 208 -10.72 -3.36 -5.37
C PHE A 208 -10.66 -3.58 -3.85
N PRO A 209 -11.58 -4.39 -3.29
CA PRO A 209 -11.48 -4.82 -1.90
C PRO A 209 -10.47 -5.97 -1.74
N CYS A 210 -9.78 -6.01 -0.61
CA CYS A 210 -8.80 -7.03 -0.27
C CYS A 210 -9.06 -7.55 1.16
N PRO A 211 -9.42 -8.82 1.36
CA PRO A 211 -9.84 -9.29 2.67
C PRO A 211 -8.65 -9.45 3.64
N TYR A 212 -8.83 -9.01 4.89
CA TYR A 212 -7.78 -9.00 5.91
C TYR A 212 -7.38 -10.40 6.38
N ASP A 213 -8.33 -11.34 6.45
CA ASP A 213 -8.13 -12.70 6.99
C ASP A 213 -7.16 -13.56 6.15
N LYS A 214 -6.90 -13.15 4.91
CA LYS A 214 -5.97 -13.77 3.96
C LYS A 214 -4.80 -12.86 3.56
N LEU A 215 -4.59 -11.76 4.27
CA LEU A 215 -3.54 -10.78 3.99
C LEU A 215 -2.38 -10.84 4.99
N VAL A 216 -2.13 -11.99 5.63
CA VAL A 216 -0.92 -12.17 6.45
C VAL A 216 0.28 -12.35 5.52
N SER A 217 1.36 -11.59 5.74
CA SER A 217 2.54 -11.61 4.86
C SER A 217 2.19 -11.38 3.37
N GLY A 218 1.25 -10.47 3.13
CA GLY A 218 0.74 -10.19 1.80
C GLY A 218 1.67 -9.31 0.95
N ARG A 219 1.46 -9.41 -0.37
CA ARG A 219 2.15 -8.60 -1.37
C ARG A 219 1.19 -8.18 -2.49
N ILE A 220 1.34 -6.95 -2.96
CA ILE A 220 0.76 -6.48 -4.22
C ILE A 220 1.88 -6.32 -5.22
N TYR A 221 1.92 -7.17 -6.23
CA TYR A 221 2.83 -7.03 -7.37
C TYR A 221 2.15 -6.23 -8.47
N LEU A 222 2.92 -5.34 -9.08
CA LEU A 222 2.56 -4.60 -10.28
C LEU A 222 3.59 -4.95 -11.36
N SER A 223 3.13 -5.46 -12.50
CA SER A 223 3.97 -5.76 -13.66
C SER A 223 3.47 -5.05 -14.90
N PHE A 224 4.40 -4.70 -15.79
CA PHE A 224 4.15 -3.79 -16.91
C PHE A 224 4.47 -4.46 -18.24
N GLY A 225 3.57 -4.35 -19.21
CA GLY A 225 3.64 -4.93 -20.55
C GLY A 225 3.38 -6.44 -20.62
N LYS A 226 3.65 -7.19 -19.54
CA LYS A 226 3.36 -8.62 -19.42
C LYS A 226 3.18 -9.05 -17.97
N LYS A 227 2.44 -10.14 -17.78
CA LYS A 227 2.23 -10.80 -16.48
C LYS A 227 3.51 -11.47 -15.97
N LEU A 228 3.54 -11.63 -14.64
CA LEU A 228 4.57 -12.41 -13.93
C LEU A 228 4.32 -13.91 -14.10
N GLN A 229 5.39 -14.65 -14.39
CA GLN A 229 5.33 -16.08 -14.73
C GLN A 229 5.89 -17.00 -13.63
N GLY A 230 6.76 -16.47 -12.77
CA GLY A 230 7.43 -17.22 -11.71
C GLY A 230 6.61 -17.36 -10.43
N LEU A 231 5.38 -16.81 -10.41
CA LEU A 231 4.53 -16.82 -9.23
C LEU A 231 3.59 -18.02 -9.20
N GLY A 232 3.72 -18.85 -8.17
CA GLY A 232 2.85 -20.01 -7.92
C GLY A 232 3.52 -21.03 -7.01
N LEU A 233 2.79 -22.10 -6.66
CA LEU A 233 3.35 -23.17 -5.83
C LEU A 233 4.38 -23.99 -6.61
N VAL A 234 5.42 -24.46 -5.90
CA VAL A 234 6.37 -25.45 -6.42
C VAL A 234 5.59 -26.69 -6.89
N PRO A 235 5.82 -27.22 -8.11
CA PRO A 235 5.18 -28.46 -8.55
C PRO A 235 5.44 -29.62 -7.59
N GLY A 236 4.38 -30.21 -7.03
CA GLY A 236 4.46 -31.28 -6.03
C GLY A 236 4.80 -30.82 -4.60
N GLY A 237 4.94 -29.51 -4.38
CA GLY A 237 5.07 -28.90 -3.05
C GLY A 237 3.74 -28.80 -2.31
N GLY A 238 3.81 -28.44 -1.04
CA GLY A 238 2.65 -28.15 -0.19
C GLY A 238 2.06 -26.76 -0.42
N PRO A 239 0.91 -26.45 0.21
CA PRO A 239 0.23 -25.16 0.09
C PRO A 239 1.02 -23.96 0.64
N LEU A 240 2.14 -24.22 1.33
CA LEU A 240 3.06 -23.21 1.87
C LEU A 240 4.35 -23.07 1.05
N ASP A 241 4.52 -23.83 -0.04
CA ASP A 241 5.72 -23.81 -0.89
C ASP A 241 5.54 -22.85 -2.06
N LEU A 242 5.24 -21.57 -1.78
CA LEU A 242 5.08 -20.53 -2.80
C LEU A 242 6.45 -20.08 -3.35
N VAL A 243 6.59 -20.12 -4.67
CA VAL A 243 7.66 -19.43 -5.39
C VAL A 243 7.19 -18.03 -5.74
N THR A 244 8.02 -17.03 -5.45
CA THR A 244 7.77 -15.63 -5.81
C THR A 244 8.61 -15.24 -7.03
N PRO A 245 8.19 -14.20 -7.79
CA PRO A 245 8.96 -13.70 -8.93
C PRO A 245 10.41 -13.40 -8.59
N SER A 246 11.34 -13.85 -9.45
CA SER A 246 12.76 -13.59 -9.28
C SER A 246 13.23 -12.44 -10.17
N ALA A 247 13.85 -11.44 -9.56
CA ALA A 247 14.42 -10.29 -10.26
C ALA A 247 15.71 -10.60 -11.03
N THR A 248 16.32 -11.76 -10.75
CA THR A 248 17.62 -12.19 -11.26
C THR A 248 17.56 -13.55 -11.95
N GLY A 249 16.52 -14.35 -11.70
CA GLY A 249 16.30 -15.67 -12.28
C GLY A 249 15.11 -15.73 -13.23
N ALA A 250 15.09 -16.76 -14.07
CA ALA A 250 13.94 -17.06 -14.91
C ALA A 250 12.70 -17.41 -14.06
N PRO A 251 11.48 -17.18 -14.57
CA PRO A 251 11.16 -16.54 -15.86
C PRO A 251 11.12 -15.00 -15.79
N ASP A 252 11.06 -14.39 -14.60
CA ASP A 252 10.71 -12.97 -14.43
C ASP A 252 11.89 -12.00 -14.47
N ALA A 253 13.14 -12.49 -14.60
CA ALA A 253 14.31 -11.63 -14.75
C ALA A 253 14.18 -10.61 -15.89
N GLN A 254 13.36 -10.87 -16.90
CA GLN A 254 13.11 -9.99 -18.04
C GLN A 254 11.76 -9.26 -17.98
N THR A 255 11.08 -9.26 -16.84
CA THR A 255 9.77 -8.59 -16.64
C THR A 255 9.94 -7.32 -15.82
N LEU A 256 9.40 -6.19 -16.28
CA LEU A 256 9.37 -4.98 -15.46
C LEU A 256 8.27 -5.14 -14.40
N TYR A 257 8.64 -5.17 -13.13
CA TYR A 257 7.70 -5.29 -12.03
C TYR A 257 8.26 -4.70 -10.74
N GLU A 258 7.36 -4.27 -9.86
CA GLU A 258 7.65 -3.87 -8.48
C GLU A 258 6.57 -4.42 -7.54
N PHE A 259 6.81 -4.37 -6.23
CA PHE A 259 5.80 -4.79 -5.27
C PHE A 259 5.72 -3.91 -4.02
N MET A 260 4.57 -4.00 -3.36
CA MET A 260 4.32 -3.48 -2.01
C MET A 260 4.10 -4.66 -1.07
N GLU A 261 4.53 -4.52 0.17
CA GLU A 261 4.31 -5.51 1.22
C GLU A 261 3.23 -4.99 2.16
N LEU A 262 2.31 -5.87 2.53
CA LEU A 262 1.22 -5.54 3.43
C LEU A 262 0.83 -6.75 4.25
N SER A 263 0.66 -6.57 5.56
CA SER A 263 0.33 -7.64 6.48
C SER A 263 -0.77 -7.19 7.42
N ALA A 264 -1.93 -7.82 7.33
CA ALA A 264 -3.01 -7.65 8.29
C ALA A 264 -2.91 -8.74 9.36
N THR A 265 -2.65 -8.34 10.59
CA THR A 265 -2.46 -9.27 11.72
C THR A 265 -3.37 -8.89 12.86
N ILE A 266 -4.02 -9.87 13.48
CA ILE A 266 -4.86 -9.68 14.66
C ILE A 266 -4.11 -10.20 15.88
N GLN A 267 -4.26 -9.55 17.05
CA GLN A 267 -3.76 -10.13 18.29
C GLN A 267 -4.54 -11.42 18.64
N ASP A 268 -3.93 -12.38 19.33
CA ASP A 268 -4.60 -13.65 19.69
C ASP A 268 -5.59 -13.51 20.87
N THR A 269 -6.28 -12.38 20.95
CA THR A 269 -7.31 -12.10 21.95
C THR A 269 -8.68 -12.03 21.25
N PRO A 270 -9.74 -12.67 21.79
CA PRO A 270 -11.09 -12.56 21.24
C PRO A 270 -11.53 -11.10 21.12
N GLY A 271 -12.06 -10.72 19.95
CA GLY A 271 -12.50 -9.35 19.67
C GLY A 271 -11.38 -8.37 19.30
N ALA A 272 -10.15 -8.83 19.11
CA ALA A 272 -9.07 -7.98 18.63
C ALA A 272 -9.31 -7.50 17.19
N GLU A 273 -8.79 -6.33 16.88
CA GLU A 273 -8.86 -5.74 15.54
C GLU A 273 -7.64 -6.13 14.70
N TYR A 274 -7.78 -6.05 13.38
CA TYR A 274 -6.64 -6.20 12.48
C TYR A 274 -5.72 -4.98 12.59
N ILE A 275 -4.44 -5.24 12.80
CA ILE A 275 -3.34 -4.29 12.66
C ILE A 275 -2.79 -4.45 11.25
N LEU A 276 -2.90 -3.40 10.44
CA LEU A 276 -2.30 -3.36 9.11
C LEU A 276 -0.89 -2.77 9.18
N PHE A 277 0.09 -3.54 8.73
CA PHE A 277 1.41 -3.06 8.37
C PHE A 277 1.48 -2.96 6.85
N ALA A 278 1.99 -1.85 6.31
CA ALA A 278 2.18 -1.70 4.88
C ALA A 278 3.45 -0.90 4.58
N ASN A 279 4.18 -1.30 3.55
CA ASN A 279 5.40 -0.62 3.12
C ASN A 279 5.66 -0.78 1.62
N THR A 280 6.29 0.24 1.04
CA THR A 280 7.12 0.08 -0.16
C THR A 280 8.44 -0.59 0.22
N SER A 281 9.04 -1.38 -0.67
CA SER A 281 10.33 -2.02 -0.39
C SER A 281 11.29 -1.88 -1.58
N VAL A 282 12.57 -1.67 -1.27
CA VAL A 282 13.69 -1.79 -2.23
C VAL A 282 14.81 -2.66 -1.68
N VAL A 283 14.45 -3.55 -0.75
CA VAL A 283 15.40 -4.50 -0.14
C VAL A 283 15.97 -5.44 -1.19
N ASP A 284 15.18 -5.82 -2.19
CA ASP A 284 15.62 -6.69 -3.28
C ASP A 284 16.10 -5.90 -4.50
N PHE A 285 15.31 -4.95 -4.98
CA PHE A 285 15.65 -4.13 -6.14
C PHE A 285 14.79 -2.86 -6.18
N PHE A 286 15.14 -1.95 -7.08
CA PHE A 286 14.32 -0.81 -7.47
C PHE A 286 14.07 -0.87 -8.97
N SER A 287 12.81 -0.88 -9.41
CA SER A 287 12.44 -0.94 -10.82
C SER A 287 11.67 0.31 -11.29
N VAL A 288 10.57 0.60 -10.61
CA VAL A 288 9.70 1.76 -10.80
C VAL A 288 9.44 2.42 -9.45
N GLY A 289 9.21 3.73 -9.45
CA GLY A 289 8.86 4.44 -8.23
C GLY A 289 7.43 4.14 -7.81
N LEU A 290 7.24 3.41 -6.71
CA LEU A 290 5.94 3.25 -6.07
C LEU A 290 5.76 4.24 -4.91
N GLY A 291 4.55 4.74 -4.77
CA GLY A 291 4.09 5.52 -3.62
C GLY A 291 2.82 4.90 -3.05
N MET A 292 2.62 5.04 -1.76
CA MET A 292 1.46 4.53 -1.05
C MET A 292 0.92 5.60 -0.11
N THR A 293 -0.40 5.75 -0.11
CA THR A 293 -1.12 6.60 0.82
C THR A 293 -2.09 5.75 1.62
N LEU A 294 -1.96 5.76 2.95
CA LEU A 294 -2.91 5.16 3.87
C LEU A 294 -3.85 6.25 4.38
N ARG A 295 -5.15 6.03 4.24
CA ARG A 295 -6.20 6.85 4.86
C ARG A 295 -6.89 5.99 5.91
N TYR A 296 -7.06 6.53 7.10
CA TYR A 296 -7.69 5.83 8.21
C TYR A 296 -8.30 6.83 9.19
N HIS A 297 -9.34 6.37 9.89
CA HIS A 297 -9.92 7.10 11.01
C HIS A 297 -9.09 6.82 12.27
N ASP A 298 -8.70 7.87 12.98
CA ASP A 298 -8.01 7.77 14.27
C ASP A 298 -8.99 8.00 15.41
N ASP A 299 -9.49 6.90 16.00
CA ASP A 299 -10.45 6.92 17.10
C ASP A 299 -9.96 7.75 18.29
N ALA A 300 -8.65 7.83 18.53
CA ALA A 300 -8.12 8.60 19.66
C ALA A 300 -8.28 10.12 19.44
N THR A 301 -8.34 10.56 18.19
CA THR A 301 -8.50 11.98 17.83
C THR A 301 -9.80 12.28 17.09
N GLU A 302 -10.67 11.27 16.89
CA GLU A 302 -11.95 11.36 16.19
C GLU A 302 -11.80 12.07 14.83
N SER A 303 -10.73 11.75 14.09
CA SER A 303 -10.38 12.48 12.87
C SER A 303 -9.75 11.60 11.81
N GLU A 304 -9.98 11.99 10.55
CA GLU A 304 -9.32 11.39 9.40
C GLU A 304 -7.82 11.70 9.40
N LYS A 305 -7.02 10.65 9.24
CA LYS A 305 -5.58 10.74 9.03
C LYS A 305 -5.23 10.30 7.63
N THR A 306 -4.15 10.88 7.13
CA THR A 306 -3.55 10.49 5.86
C THR A 306 -2.04 10.42 6.05
N GLU A 307 -1.47 9.26 5.78
CA GLU A 307 -0.03 9.03 5.79
C GLU A 307 0.41 8.64 4.38
N THR A 308 1.55 9.19 3.93
CA THR A 308 2.08 8.89 2.60
C THR A 308 3.54 8.52 2.70
N VAL A 309 3.91 7.43 2.03
CA VAL A 309 5.26 6.90 1.96
C VAL A 309 5.61 6.52 0.52
N GLY A 310 6.90 6.38 0.25
CA GLY A 310 7.42 5.90 -1.03
C GLY A 310 8.20 6.96 -1.80
N PHE A 311 8.28 6.77 -3.10
CA PHE A 311 9.16 7.55 -3.96
C PHE A 311 8.57 8.88 -4.38
N VAL A 312 9.44 9.89 -4.54
CA VAL A 312 9.08 11.17 -5.14
C VAL A 312 8.68 10.98 -6.61
N GLU A 313 7.96 11.96 -7.15
CA GLU A 313 7.69 12.01 -8.58
C GLU A 313 9.00 11.95 -9.38
N ASN A 314 8.97 11.27 -10.53
CA ASN A 314 10.13 11.07 -11.39
C ASN A 314 11.32 10.30 -10.75
N ALA A 315 11.10 9.59 -9.64
CA ALA A 315 12.18 8.86 -8.94
C ALA A 315 12.98 7.91 -9.82
N ARG A 316 12.35 7.21 -10.78
CA ARG A 316 13.07 6.29 -11.67
C ARG A 316 14.20 7.00 -12.43
N ASN A 317 13.92 8.16 -13.00
CA ASN A 317 14.94 8.92 -13.73
C ASN A 317 16.02 9.47 -12.79
N LEU A 318 15.64 9.96 -11.60
CA LEU A 318 16.60 10.45 -10.61
C LEU A 318 17.56 9.36 -10.13
N VAL A 319 17.04 8.16 -9.86
CA VAL A 319 17.86 7.01 -9.48
C VAL A 319 18.78 6.62 -10.63
N LEU A 320 18.26 6.45 -11.86
CA LEU A 320 19.09 6.07 -13.00
C LEU A 320 20.16 7.12 -13.34
N GLN A 321 19.89 8.40 -13.11
CA GLN A 321 20.88 9.48 -13.24
C GLN A 321 22.01 9.31 -12.20
N ALA A 322 21.68 8.99 -10.95
CA ALA A 322 22.67 8.76 -9.90
C ALA A 322 23.57 7.55 -10.19
N PHE A 323 23.03 6.50 -10.82
CA PHE A 323 23.77 5.32 -11.28
C PHE A 323 24.51 5.51 -12.62
N GLY A 324 24.27 6.62 -13.32
CA GLY A 324 24.87 6.92 -14.61
C GLY A 324 26.36 7.28 -14.56
N THR A 325 26.96 7.47 -15.73
CA THR A 325 28.34 7.98 -15.86
C THR A 325 28.44 9.38 -15.26
N GLY A 326 29.36 9.58 -14.30
CA GLY A 326 29.49 10.83 -13.56
C GLY A 326 28.43 11.06 -12.47
N GLY A 327 27.54 10.09 -12.23
CA GLY A 327 26.60 10.10 -11.13
C GLY A 327 27.26 9.89 -9.76
N SER A 328 26.48 10.06 -8.69
CA SER A 328 26.95 10.01 -7.30
C SER A 328 27.17 8.60 -6.75
N VAL A 329 26.69 7.57 -7.44
CA VAL A 329 26.81 6.18 -6.98
C VAL A 329 28.21 5.62 -7.26
N PRO A 330 28.87 4.95 -6.29
CA PRO A 330 30.16 4.31 -6.49
C PRO A 330 30.18 3.31 -7.65
N GLU A 331 31.34 3.14 -8.28
CA GLU A 331 31.50 2.32 -9.49
C GLU A 331 31.11 0.85 -9.26
N GLU A 332 31.34 0.34 -8.05
CA GLU A 332 31.00 -1.01 -7.62
C GLU A 332 29.51 -1.31 -7.76
N PHE A 333 28.64 -0.31 -7.62
CA PHE A 333 27.20 -0.46 -7.70
C PHE A 333 26.63 -0.18 -9.10
N LYS A 334 27.39 0.43 -10.02
CA LYS A 334 26.85 0.71 -11.37
C LYS A 334 26.52 -0.55 -12.16
N ARG A 335 27.16 -1.68 -11.82
CA ARG A 335 26.89 -2.99 -12.42
C ARG A 335 25.58 -3.63 -11.95
N THR A 336 24.91 -3.06 -10.95
CA THR A 336 23.62 -3.59 -10.47
C THR A 336 22.44 -3.15 -11.34
N VAL A 337 22.67 -2.27 -12.32
CA VAL A 337 21.67 -1.86 -13.30
C VAL A 337 21.45 -3.00 -14.31
N ILE A 338 20.25 -3.58 -14.29
CA ILE A 338 19.82 -4.68 -15.15
C ILE A 338 18.99 -4.15 -16.31
N LYS A 339 19.23 -4.66 -17.51
CA LYS A 339 18.56 -4.28 -18.76
C LYS A 339 17.81 -5.46 -19.35
N ASP A 340 16.81 -5.19 -20.20
CA ASP A 340 15.94 -6.19 -20.84
C ASP A 340 16.55 -6.90 -22.07
N GLY A 341 17.88 -6.96 -22.15
CA GLY A 341 18.60 -7.38 -23.35
C GLY A 341 18.67 -6.32 -24.45
N THR A 342 17.96 -5.19 -24.29
CA THR A 342 18.12 -3.98 -25.10
C THR A 342 18.83 -2.87 -24.29
N ALA A 343 18.70 -1.60 -24.70
CA ALA A 343 19.22 -0.46 -23.96
C ALA A 343 18.34 -0.07 -22.74
N SER A 344 17.11 -0.58 -22.66
CA SER A 344 16.14 -0.23 -21.63
C SER A 344 16.48 -0.85 -20.27
N VAL A 345 16.46 -0.03 -19.22
CA VAL A 345 16.73 -0.48 -17.85
C VAL A 345 15.47 -1.10 -17.26
N LEU A 346 15.56 -2.34 -16.79
CA LEU A 346 14.50 -3.02 -16.05
C LEU A 346 14.49 -2.61 -14.58
N ARG A 347 15.66 -2.68 -13.94
CA ARG A 347 15.78 -2.46 -12.50
C ARG A 347 17.22 -2.22 -12.09
N VAL A 348 17.39 -1.77 -10.86
CA VAL A 348 18.66 -1.68 -10.14
C VAL A 348 18.59 -2.69 -9.00
N LEU A 349 19.47 -3.70 -9.00
CA LEU A 349 19.54 -4.67 -7.89
C LEU A 349 20.05 -3.98 -6.64
N SER A 350 19.49 -4.35 -5.49
CA SER A 350 20.04 -3.95 -4.20
C SER A 350 21.42 -4.57 -3.98
N PRO A 351 22.22 -4.06 -3.03
CA PRO A 351 23.48 -4.68 -2.64
C PRO A 351 23.34 -6.16 -2.25
N VAL A 352 22.22 -6.53 -1.62
CA VAL A 352 21.90 -7.92 -1.25
C VAL A 352 21.82 -8.80 -2.48
N GLN A 353 21.00 -8.41 -3.45
CA GLN A 353 20.82 -9.17 -4.69
C GLN A 353 22.10 -9.19 -5.52
N ALA A 354 22.84 -8.08 -5.56
CA ALA A 354 24.13 -7.99 -6.25
C ALA A 354 25.17 -8.98 -5.68
N VAL A 355 25.28 -9.08 -4.35
CA VAL A 355 26.17 -10.05 -3.70
C VAL A 355 25.65 -11.48 -3.82
N SER A 356 24.33 -11.70 -3.89
CA SER A 356 23.76 -13.03 -4.17
C SER A 356 24.16 -13.55 -5.54
N VAL A 357 24.10 -12.71 -6.59
CA VAL A 357 24.42 -13.13 -7.96
C VAL A 357 25.93 -13.15 -8.24
N ALA A 358 26.70 -12.30 -7.56
CA ALA A 358 28.15 -12.19 -7.71
C ALA A 358 28.85 -12.22 -6.34
N PRO A 359 28.90 -13.37 -5.64
CA PRO A 359 29.37 -13.46 -4.25
C PRO A 359 30.87 -13.17 -4.07
N SER A 360 31.64 -13.12 -5.16
CA SER A 360 33.06 -12.73 -5.19
C SER A 360 33.30 -11.39 -5.91
N GLY A 361 32.24 -10.65 -6.25
CA GLY A 361 32.33 -9.34 -6.89
C GLY A 361 32.80 -8.23 -5.95
N THR A 362 33.10 -7.05 -6.50
CA THR A 362 33.57 -5.88 -5.73
C THR A 362 32.59 -5.41 -4.66
N THR A 363 31.28 -5.57 -4.91
CA THR A 363 30.23 -5.26 -3.92
C THR A 363 30.31 -6.16 -2.68
N ALA A 364 30.80 -7.40 -2.80
CA ALA A 364 30.85 -8.36 -1.70
C ALA A 364 31.91 -8.02 -0.63
N SER A 365 32.79 -7.06 -0.89
CA SER A 365 33.79 -6.56 0.05
C SER A 365 33.69 -5.05 0.30
N PHE A 366 32.63 -4.40 -0.20
CA PHE A 366 32.51 -2.94 -0.21
C PHE A 366 32.60 -2.32 1.18
N LEU A 367 32.00 -2.93 2.20
CA LEU A 367 31.97 -2.41 3.57
C LEU A 367 33.18 -2.85 4.41
N ASN A 368 34.11 -3.64 3.88
CA ASN A 368 35.19 -4.22 4.68
C ASN A 368 36.05 -3.14 5.36
N SER A 369 36.38 -2.05 4.67
CA SER A 369 37.18 -0.95 5.27
C SER A 369 36.43 -0.28 6.42
N ALA A 370 35.15 0.06 6.22
CA ALA A 370 34.33 0.69 7.25
C ALA A 370 34.14 -0.23 8.47
N ILE A 371 33.93 -1.53 8.24
CA ILE A 371 33.84 -2.54 9.30
C ILE A 371 35.18 -2.63 10.05
N ASP A 372 36.31 -2.69 9.34
CA ASP A 372 37.64 -2.78 9.97
C ASP A 372 37.97 -1.53 10.80
N GLU A 373 37.59 -0.34 10.33
CA GLU A 373 37.75 0.93 11.04
C GLU A 373 36.89 0.96 12.31
N GLY A 374 35.61 0.57 12.21
CA GLY A 374 34.71 0.46 13.36
C GLY A 374 35.23 -0.53 14.40
N TRP A 375 35.65 -1.72 13.98
CA TRP A 375 36.21 -2.73 14.89
C TRP A 375 37.50 -2.26 15.57
N SER A 376 38.36 -1.56 14.83
CA SER A 376 39.59 -0.99 15.37
C SER A 376 39.31 0.13 16.37
N HIS A 377 38.33 0.99 16.08
CA HIS A 377 37.93 2.06 16.98
C HIS A 377 37.35 1.52 18.29
N TYR A 378 36.43 0.55 18.21
CA TYR A 378 35.78 -0.04 19.37
C TYR A 378 36.67 -1.07 20.11
N ALA A 379 37.86 -1.40 19.61
CA ALA A 379 38.87 -2.12 20.39
C ALA A 379 39.44 -1.28 21.54
N GLY A 380 39.43 0.06 21.41
CA GLY A 380 39.85 1.00 22.45
C GLY A 380 38.71 1.78 23.10
N THR A 381 37.51 1.72 22.53
CA THR A 381 36.37 2.57 22.91
C THR A 381 35.14 1.72 23.19
N VAL A 382 34.43 2.00 24.29
CA VAL A 382 33.16 1.36 24.59
C VAL A 382 32.06 1.92 23.69
N LEU A 383 31.33 1.03 23.00
CA LEU A 383 30.13 1.37 22.25
C LEU A 383 28.91 1.37 23.18
N ASN A 384 28.16 2.47 23.23
CA ASN A 384 26.85 2.53 23.90
C ASN A 384 25.77 2.83 22.85
N ILE A 385 24.67 2.08 22.89
CA ILE A 385 23.53 2.25 21.99
C ILE A 385 22.30 2.57 22.83
N PRO A 386 21.95 3.86 22.96
CA PRO A 386 20.68 4.25 23.56
C PRO A 386 19.59 4.17 22.49
N ASP A 387 18.81 3.08 22.43
CA ASP A 387 17.64 3.03 21.55
C ASP A 387 16.48 3.81 22.17
N ASN A 388 16.58 5.14 22.09
CA ASN A 388 15.58 6.08 22.59
C ASN A 388 14.46 6.35 21.58
N LEU A 389 14.39 5.58 20.48
CA LEU A 389 13.36 5.69 19.46
C LEU A 389 12.04 5.11 19.98
N SER A 390 11.31 5.95 20.74
CA SER A 390 10.02 5.67 21.38
C SER A 390 10.05 4.67 22.54
N PHE A 391 9.06 4.79 23.43
CA PHE A 391 8.87 3.90 24.60
C PHE A 391 8.63 2.43 24.23
N ARG A 392 8.30 2.12 22.96
CA ARG A 392 7.94 0.77 22.51
C ARG A 392 9.16 -0.12 22.24
N TYR A 393 10.30 0.45 21.87
CA TYR A 393 11.52 -0.33 21.57
C TYR A 393 12.54 -0.24 22.69
N GLY A 394 12.87 0.95 23.21
CA GLY A 394 13.43 1.17 24.55
C GLY A 394 14.66 0.36 25.02
N TYR A 395 15.35 -0.38 24.15
CA TYR A 395 16.52 -1.18 24.52
C TYR A 395 17.75 -0.29 24.73
N GLN A 396 18.57 -0.62 25.71
CA GLN A 396 19.89 0.00 25.84
C GLN A 396 20.95 -1.07 25.90
N TRP A 397 22.03 -0.84 25.15
CA TRP A 397 23.15 -1.75 25.07
C TRP A 397 24.44 -1.04 25.41
N THR A 398 25.26 -1.68 26.25
CA THR A 398 26.61 -1.24 26.56
C THR A 398 27.59 -2.31 26.15
N GLY A 399 28.54 -1.94 25.30
CA GLY A 399 29.59 -2.79 24.81
C GLY A 399 30.76 -2.91 25.78
N GLN A 400 31.58 -3.93 25.56
CA GLN A 400 32.96 -3.98 26.02
C GLN A 400 33.88 -3.64 24.84
N PRO A 401 35.11 -3.15 25.09
CA PRO A 401 36.09 -2.98 24.03
C PRO A 401 36.31 -4.30 23.28
N VAL A 402 36.33 -4.23 21.95
CA VAL A 402 36.49 -5.39 21.06
C VAL A 402 37.76 -6.14 21.44
N THR A 403 37.60 -7.40 21.84
CA THR A 403 38.70 -8.27 22.28
C THR A 403 38.67 -9.56 21.46
N ALA A 404 39.84 -10.00 20.97
CA ALA A 404 39.95 -11.17 20.09
C ALA A 404 39.04 -11.13 18.84
N GLY A 405 38.72 -9.93 18.34
CA GLY A 405 37.87 -9.72 17.16
C GLY A 405 36.36 -9.79 17.42
N THR A 406 35.94 -9.85 18.69
CA THR A 406 34.54 -9.95 19.10
C THR A 406 34.10 -8.71 19.86
N LEU A 407 32.99 -8.11 19.42
CA LEU A 407 32.26 -7.08 20.15
C LEU A 407 31.26 -7.76 21.09
N SER A 408 31.42 -7.58 22.40
CA SER A 408 30.46 -8.09 23.39
C SER A 408 29.55 -6.95 23.81
N MET A 409 28.23 -7.12 23.69
CA MET A 409 27.22 -6.12 24.03
C MET A 409 26.30 -6.68 25.10
N THR A 410 26.10 -5.97 26.19
CA THR A 410 25.16 -6.35 27.26
C THR A 410 23.95 -5.42 27.26
N CYS A 411 22.76 -6.01 27.30
CA CYS A 411 21.50 -5.27 27.40
C CYS A 411 21.33 -4.73 28.82
N THR A 412 21.36 -3.41 28.97
CA THR A 412 21.27 -2.71 30.26
C THR A 412 19.86 -2.17 30.54
N GLN A 413 19.02 -2.07 29.51
CA GLN A 413 17.61 -1.68 29.63
C GLN A 413 16.78 -2.34 28.53
N LYS A 414 15.50 -2.63 28.83
CA LYS A 414 14.51 -3.15 27.89
C LYS A 414 13.18 -2.39 28.01
N PRO A 415 12.29 -2.44 27.00
CA PRO A 415 10.99 -1.76 27.07
C PRO A 415 10.05 -2.44 28.09
N PRO A 416 9.09 -1.68 28.66
CA PRO A 416 8.00 -2.25 29.46
C PRO A 416 7.15 -3.21 28.61
N GLY A 417 6.79 -4.38 29.17
CA GLY A 417 5.96 -5.36 28.45
C GLY A 417 6.73 -6.37 27.59
N ASP A 418 8.06 -6.27 27.50
CA ASP A 418 8.89 -7.43 27.12
C ASP A 418 8.85 -8.45 28.28
N VAL A 419 7.73 -9.16 28.40
CA VAL A 419 7.49 -10.21 29.40
C VAL A 419 8.08 -11.51 28.87
N ALA A 420 8.68 -12.29 29.76
CA ALA A 420 9.18 -13.64 29.51
C ALA A 420 8.08 -14.52 28.87
N GLY A 421 7.99 -14.49 27.53
CA GLY A 421 6.96 -15.17 26.73
C GLY A 421 7.56 -16.02 25.61
N GLY A 422 8.86 -16.31 25.70
CA GLY A 422 9.60 -17.20 24.82
C GLY A 422 11.07 -17.23 25.24
N ASP A 423 11.45 -18.29 25.95
CA ASP A 423 12.77 -18.81 26.37
C ASP A 423 13.97 -17.90 26.76
N LEU A 424 14.03 -16.58 26.51
CA LEU A 424 15.18 -15.74 26.88
C LEU A 424 14.75 -14.32 27.30
N GLU A 425 15.02 -13.96 28.56
CA GLU A 425 14.90 -12.58 29.03
C GLU A 425 16.00 -11.70 28.40
N SER A 426 15.62 -10.59 27.77
CA SER A 426 16.56 -9.67 27.12
C SER A 426 17.44 -8.89 28.10
N LEU A 427 17.01 -8.65 29.35
CA LEU A 427 17.76 -7.81 30.30
C LEU A 427 18.97 -8.57 30.87
N GLY A 428 20.16 -7.97 30.79
CA GLY A 428 21.41 -8.64 31.17
C GLY A 428 21.92 -9.66 30.15
N GLU A 429 21.16 -9.89 29.07
CA GLU A 429 21.63 -10.68 27.93
C GLU A 429 22.93 -10.09 27.39
N THR A 430 23.89 -10.97 27.09
CA THR A 430 25.16 -10.58 26.48
C THR A 430 25.31 -11.25 25.11
N CYS A 431 25.31 -10.42 24.06
CA CYS A 431 25.50 -10.85 22.68
C CYS A 431 26.98 -10.70 22.30
N ASN A 432 27.60 -11.80 21.87
CA ASN A 432 28.99 -11.81 21.40
C ASN A 432 29.01 -11.80 19.87
N LEU A 433 29.30 -10.64 19.30
CA LEU A 433 29.24 -10.36 17.87
C LEU A 433 30.65 -10.39 17.26
N PRO A 434 31.04 -11.46 16.54
CA PRO A 434 32.29 -11.46 15.79
C PRO A 434 32.23 -10.40 14.68
N LYS A 435 33.39 -10.00 14.16
CA LYS A 435 33.47 -9.06 13.03
C LYS A 435 32.61 -9.53 11.84
N PRO A 436 31.61 -8.75 11.40
CA PRO A 436 30.73 -9.14 10.32
C PRO A 436 31.45 -9.04 8.98
N THR A 437 30.86 -9.64 7.95
CA THR A 437 31.27 -9.43 6.56
C THR A 437 30.35 -8.41 5.91
N THR A 438 30.76 -7.82 4.80
CA THR A 438 29.87 -6.97 3.96
C THR A 438 28.55 -7.68 3.63
N ARG A 439 28.60 -9.00 3.35
CA ARG A 439 27.40 -9.80 3.11
C ARG A 439 26.46 -9.81 4.32
N ILE A 440 26.96 -10.09 5.51
CA ILE A 440 26.14 -10.11 6.74
C ILE A 440 25.44 -8.76 6.93
N ILE A 441 26.17 -7.66 6.71
CA ILE A 441 25.62 -6.31 6.87
C ILE A 441 24.55 -5.98 5.82
N PHE A 442 24.77 -6.31 4.55
CA PHE A 442 23.75 -6.06 3.52
C PHE A 442 22.49 -6.89 3.75
N PHE A 443 22.64 -8.17 4.13
CA PHE A 443 21.50 -9.07 4.35
C PHE A 443 20.80 -8.80 5.70
N CYS A 444 21.46 -8.06 6.60
CA CYS A 444 21.05 -7.94 8.01
C CYS A 444 20.85 -9.30 8.68
N ASP A 445 21.60 -10.31 8.22
CA ASP A 445 21.45 -11.71 8.60
C ASP A 445 22.71 -12.50 8.26
N ASP A 446 22.96 -13.60 8.98
CA ASP A 446 24.06 -14.54 8.72
C ASP A 446 23.61 -15.87 8.08
N ASP A 447 22.34 -15.97 7.66
CA ASP A 447 21.77 -17.14 6.97
C ASP A 447 22.35 -17.26 5.53
N GLY A 448 23.34 -18.14 5.36
CA GLY A 448 24.01 -18.35 4.08
C GLY A 448 24.74 -19.71 3.95
N PRO A 449 24.88 -20.25 2.72
CA PRO A 449 25.34 -21.63 2.48
C PRO A 449 26.84 -21.91 2.76
N LEU A 450 27.58 -21.03 3.43
CA LEU A 450 29.01 -21.24 3.69
C LEU A 450 29.27 -21.63 5.15
N ASN A 451 29.92 -22.78 5.33
CA ASN A 451 30.26 -23.42 6.60
C ASN A 451 31.28 -22.58 7.39
N GLY A 452 30.81 -21.66 8.22
CA GLY A 452 31.65 -20.89 9.15
C GLY A 452 31.00 -20.77 10.54
N PRO A 453 31.80 -20.62 11.62
CA PRO A 453 31.33 -20.57 13.01
C PRO A 453 30.58 -19.29 13.39
N VAL A 454 30.24 -18.42 12.42
CA VAL A 454 29.54 -17.15 12.64
C VAL A 454 28.01 -17.33 12.70
N ARG A 455 27.49 -18.48 12.22
CA ARG A 455 26.06 -18.79 12.18
C ARG A 455 25.47 -18.72 13.60
N ASN A 456 24.43 -17.90 13.78
CA ASN A 456 23.70 -17.61 15.03
C ASN A 456 24.19 -16.40 15.84
N THR A 457 25.06 -15.54 15.29
CA THR A 457 25.51 -14.33 16.03
C THR A 457 24.89 -13.06 15.49
N TRP A 458 24.82 -12.90 14.17
CA TRP A 458 24.19 -11.77 13.50
C TRP A 458 22.79 -12.10 12.98
N ARG A 459 22.35 -13.34 13.17
CA ARG A 459 21.02 -13.81 12.80
C ARG A 459 19.93 -13.00 13.49
N ASN A 460 18.86 -12.72 12.75
CA ASN A 460 17.62 -12.16 13.30
C ASN A 460 16.82 -13.24 14.06
N ASP A 461 17.46 -13.87 15.06
CA ASP A 461 16.94 -14.97 15.87
C ASP A 461 17.21 -14.68 17.36
N GLY A 462 16.73 -15.53 18.26
CA GLY A 462 16.92 -15.35 19.70
C GLY A 462 15.94 -14.36 20.33
N SER A 463 16.39 -13.66 21.39
CA SER A 463 15.57 -12.71 22.15
C SER A 463 15.15 -11.52 21.30
N GLN A 464 14.10 -10.79 21.72
CA GLN A 464 13.72 -9.53 21.07
C GLN A 464 14.83 -8.47 21.18
N GLY A 465 15.59 -8.48 22.29
CA GLY A 465 16.75 -7.63 22.47
C GLY A 465 17.84 -7.89 21.43
N HIS A 466 18.24 -9.15 21.24
CA HIS A 466 19.27 -9.55 20.27
C HIS A 466 18.85 -9.13 18.85
N LYS A 467 17.64 -9.46 18.42
CA LYS A 467 17.08 -9.05 17.12
C LYS A 467 17.17 -7.54 16.92
N ARG A 468 16.83 -6.76 17.95
CA ARG A 468 16.94 -5.30 17.90
C ARG A 468 18.39 -4.81 17.82
N LEU A 469 19.30 -5.38 18.59
CA LEU A 469 20.72 -5.04 18.55
C LEU A 469 21.31 -5.26 17.14
N CYS A 470 21.08 -6.43 16.55
CA CYS A 470 21.56 -6.75 15.20
C CYS A 470 20.96 -5.81 14.14
N SER A 471 19.68 -5.47 14.26
CA SER A 471 19.03 -4.47 13.39
C SER A 471 19.68 -3.09 13.50
N LEU A 472 19.94 -2.60 14.72
CA LEU A 472 20.55 -1.29 14.97
C LEU A 472 21.98 -1.21 14.41
N LEU A 473 22.80 -2.24 14.69
CA LEU A 473 24.18 -2.30 14.20
C LEU A 473 24.24 -2.43 12.67
N SER A 474 23.40 -3.29 12.07
CA SER A 474 23.36 -3.44 10.62
C SER A 474 22.89 -2.15 9.95
N ALA A 475 21.90 -1.46 10.52
CA ALA A 475 21.44 -0.17 10.01
C ALA A 475 22.51 0.92 10.12
N ALA A 476 23.26 0.97 11.23
CA ALA A 476 24.36 1.91 11.39
C ALA A 476 25.45 1.68 10.33
N ILE A 477 25.94 0.45 10.17
CA ILE A 477 27.03 0.16 9.24
C ILE A 477 26.59 0.38 7.77
N ASN A 478 25.34 0.08 7.41
CA ASN A 478 24.82 0.37 6.06
C ASN A 478 24.78 1.88 5.75
N ARG A 479 24.74 2.75 6.77
CA ARG A 479 24.67 4.21 6.63
C ARG A 479 26.05 4.88 6.60
N GLY A 480 27.14 4.11 6.72
CA GLY A 480 28.50 4.62 6.92
C GLY A 480 28.68 5.21 8.31
#